data_AF-A0A257GUS7-F1
#
_entry.id   AF-A0A257GUS7-F1
#
_cell.length_a   1.000
_cell.length_b   1.000
_cell.length_c   1.000
_cell.angle_alpha   90.00
_cell.angle_beta   90.00
_cell.angle_gamma   90.00
#
_symmetry.space_group_name_H-M   'P 1'
#
loop_
_entity.id
_entity.type
_entity.pdbx_description
1 polymer ?
#
loop_
_entity_poly.entity_id
_entity_poly.type
_entity_poly.pdbx_seq_one_letter_code
_entity_poly.pdbx_strand_id
1 'polypeptide(L)' 'MVSPENAVSRRRLFAAASTLGAVAAAVSVLPSVDGDPVPAPEALPAPKRGGGYVLSEHIKRYYKTTLV' A
#
# COMPACT_ATOMS: atom_id res chain seq x y z
N MET A 1 20.17 -42.68 -33.44
CA MET A 1 18.91 -42.63 -32.65
C MET A 1 19.04 -41.49 -31.65
N VAL A 2 18.34 -40.38 -31.85
CA VAL A 2 17.91 -39.46 -30.78
C VAL A 2 16.61 -38.82 -31.26
N SER A 3 15.51 -39.12 -30.58
CA SER A 3 14.34 -38.22 -30.51
C SER A 3 14.55 -37.28 -29.33
N PRO A 4 14.05 -36.05 -29.42
CA PRO A 4 13.21 -35.51 -28.35
C PRO A 4 11.89 -34.99 -28.95
N GLU A 5 10.73 -35.42 -28.46
CA GLU A 5 10.16 -35.03 -27.16
C GLU A 5 9.65 -33.59 -27.18
N ASN A 6 8.32 -33.47 -27.17
CA ASN A 6 7.57 -32.28 -26.78
C ASN A 6 7.93 -30.96 -27.49
N ALA A 7 7.53 -30.85 -28.76
CA ALA A 7 7.57 -29.59 -29.48
C ALA A 7 6.53 -28.63 -28.91
N VAL A 8 6.89 -27.93 -27.82
CA VAL A 8 6.11 -26.79 -27.35
C VAL A 8 6.04 -25.78 -28.48
N SER A 9 4.83 -25.60 -29.01
CA SER A 9 4.60 -24.73 -30.16
C SER A 9 5.08 -23.32 -29.85
N ARG A 10 5.98 -22.79 -30.68
CA ARG A 10 6.53 -21.42 -30.56
C ARG A 10 5.42 -20.38 -30.38
N ARG A 11 4.24 -20.58 -31.01
CA ARG A 11 3.05 -19.73 -30.84
C ARG A 11 2.53 -19.67 -29.41
N ARG A 12 2.54 -20.78 -28.67
CA ARG A 12 2.10 -20.82 -27.27
C ARG A 12 3.06 -20.05 -26.37
N LEU A 13 4.35 -20.15 -26.64
CA LEU A 13 5.38 -19.38 -25.93
C LEU A 13 5.18 -17.88 -26.15
N PHE A 14 4.97 -17.45 -27.40
CA PHE A 14 4.72 -16.03 -27.70
C PHE A 14 3.38 -15.53 -27.13
N ALA A 15 2.32 -16.35 -27.20
CA ALA A 15 1.03 -16.00 -26.61
C ALA A 15 1.16 -15.79 -25.09
N ALA A 16 1.82 -16.71 -24.38
CA ALA A 16 2.05 -16.59 -22.94
C ALA A 16 2.96 -15.40 -22.57
N ALA A 17 4.01 -15.16 -23.36
CA ALA A 17 4.90 -14.02 -23.13
C ALA A 17 4.17 -12.67 -23.34
N SER A 18 3.31 -12.58 -24.35
CA SER A 18 2.59 -11.34 -24.68
C SER A 18 1.58 -10.92 -23.60
N THR A 19 0.88 -11.88 -22.98
CA THR A 19 -0.11 -11.57 -21.93
C THR A 19 0.56 -11.11 -20.64
N LEU A 20 1.66 -11.75 -20.24
CA LEU A 20 2.45 -11.31 -19.08
C LEU A 20 3.02 -9.90 -19.29
N GLY A 21 3.51 -9.59 -20.49
CA GLY A 21 4.00 -8.26 -20.83
C GLY A 21 2.90 -7.18 -20.79
N ALA A 22 1.72 -7.47 -21.35
CA ALA A 22 0.59 -6.54 -21.34
C ALA A 22 0.07 -6.26 -19.92
N VAL A 23 -0.01 -7.28 -19.06
CA VAL A 23 -0.41 -7.10 -17.66
C VAL A 23 0.65 -6.29 -16.88
N ALA A 24 1.94 -6.59 -17.06
CA ALA A 24 3.01 -5.83 -16.43
C ALA A 24 2.99 -4.35 -16.85
N ALA A 25 2.78 -4.08 -18.15
CA ALA A 25 2.65 -2.71 -18.67
C ALA A 25 1.39 -2.00 -18.14
N ALA A 26 0.27 -2.71 -18.02
CA ALA A 26 -0.96 -2.12 -17.46
C ALA A 26 -0.78 -1.74 -15.99
N VAL A 27 -0.14 -2.60 -15.18
CA VAL A 27 0.16 -2.31 -13.78
C VAL A 27 1.21 -1.18 -13.66
N SER A 28 2.17 -1.09 -14.56
CA SER A 28 3.21 -0.05 -14.50
C SER A 28 2.71 1.37 -14.79
N VAL A 29 1.51 1.52 -15.39
CA VAL A 29 0.89 2.83 -15.66
C VAL A 29 -0.17 3.18 -14.61
N LEU A 30 -0.51 2.25 -13.71
CA LEU A 30 -1.36 2.60 -12.58
C LEU A 30 -0.62 3.63 -11.71
N PRO A 31 -1.30 4.72 -11.29
CA PRO A 31 -0.73 5.62 -10.31
C PRO A 31 -0.44 4.81 -9.05
N SER A 32 0.81 4.84 -8.59
CA SER A 32 1.20 4.23 -7.31
C SER A 32 0.35 4.91 -6.24
N VAL A 33 -0.61 4.17 -5.66
CA VAL A 33 -1.23 4.59 -4.41
C VAL A 33 -0.24 4.21 -3.34
N ASP A 34 0.76 5.06 -3.16
CA ASP A 34 1.55 5.04 -1.96
C ASP A 34 0.57 5.46 -0.86
N GLY A 35 -0.13 4.47 -0.31
CA GLY A 35 -0.87 4.67 0.92
C GLY A 35 0.15 5.22 1.89
N ASP A 36 -0.08 6.45 2.35
CA ASP A 36 0.83 7.13 3.28
C ASP A 36 1.20 6.12 4.35
N PRO A 37 2.51 5.84 4.56
CA PRO A 37 2.91 4.93 5.61
C PRO A 37 2.26 5.44 6.88
N VAL A 38 1.26 4.71 7.39
CA VAL A 38 0.58 5.09 8.61
C VAL A 38 1.69 5.18 9.64
N PRO A 39 1.99 6.40 10.15
CA PRO A 39 3.11 6.56 11.05
C PRO A 39 2.86 5.61 12.21
N ALA A 40 3.85 4.76 12.52
CA ALA A 40 3.79 3.95 13.71
C ALA A 40 3.45 4.90 14.86
N PRO A 41 2.38 4.65 15.63
CA PRO A 41 1.98 5.59 16.66
C PRO A 41 3.18 5.75 17.59
N GLU A 42 3.74 6.96 17.63
CA GLU A 42 4.79 7.28 18.60
C GLU A 42 4.26 6.88 19.97
N ALA A 43 5.11 6.24 20.78
CA ALA A 43 4.76 5.90 22.15
C ALA A 43 4.45 7.20 22.90
N LEU A 44 3.17 7.55 22.94
CA LEU A 44 2.70 8.78 23.56
C LEU A 44 3.14 8.74 25.02
N PRO A 45 3.78 9.81 25.53
CA PRO A 45 4.19 9.86 26.92
C PRO A 45 2.96 9.63 27.80
N ALA A 46 3.15 8.86 28.88
CA ALA A 46 2.06 8.54 29.79
C ALA A 46 1.31 9.82 30.21
N PRO A 47 -0.03 9.83 30.17
CA PRO A 47 -0.80 11.04 30.40
C PRO A 47 -0.56 11.55 31.82
N LYS A 48 -0.06 12.78 31.95
CA LYS A 48 0.29 13.42 33.25
C LYS A 48 -0.87 13.49 34.25
N ARG A 49 -2.13 13.46 33.76
CA ARG A 49 -3.33 13.57 34.60
C ARG A 49 -4.05 12.24 34.82
N GLY A 50 -3.47 11.12 34.38
CA GLY A 50 -4.11 9.80 34.41
C GLY A 50 -5.38 9.71 33.55
N GLY A 51 -5.89 8.50 33.34
CA GLY A 51 -7.23 8.29 32.76
C GLY A 51 -7.30 7.77 31.31
N GLY A 52 -6.18 7.46 30.65
CA GLY A 52 -6.18 6.83 29.31
C GLY A 52 -6.64 7.75 28.17
N TYR A 53 -7.04 8.98 28.46
CA TYR A 53 -7.43 9.96 27.46
C TYR A 53 -6.22 10.75 26.95
N VAL A 54 -6.17 10.92 25.63
CA VAL A 54 -5.18 11.75 24.94
C VAL A 54 -5.85 13.04 24.51
N LEU A 55 -5.26 14.18 24.88
CA LEU A 55 -5.73 15.49 24.48
C LEU A 55 -5.32 15.76 23.02
N SER A 56 -6.21 15.49 22.07
CA SER A 56 -6.00 15.76 20.65
C SER A 56 -6.06 17.26 20.33
N GLU A 57 -5.33 17.68 19.29
CA GLU A 57 -5.37 19.07 18.78
C GLU A 57 -6.78 19.54 18.43
N HIS A 58 -7.64 18.64 17.95
CA HIS A 58 -9.05 18.93 17.66
C HIS A 58 -9.82 19.38 18.92
N ILE A 59 -9.68 18.63 20.02
CA ILE A 59 -10.34 18.92 21.30
C ILE A 59 -9.79 20.23 21.89
N LYS A 60 -8.48 20.46 21.81
CA LYS A 60 -7.86 21.73 22.23
C LYS A 60 -8.44 22.92 21.49
N ARG A 61 -8.63 22.80 20.16
CA ARG A 61 -9.18 23.87 19.33
C ARG A 61 -10.64 24.17 19.66
N TYR A 62 -11.46 23.13 19.92
CA TYR A 62 -12.86 23.30 20.33
C TYR A 62 -12.98 24.16 21.61
N TYR A 63 -12.20 23.85 22.64
CA TYR A 63 -12.25 24.61 23.90
C TYR A 63 -11.56 25.98 23.80
N LYS A 64 -10.53 26.13 22.95
CA LYS A 64 -9.85 27.42 22.76
C LYS A 64 -10.78 28.51 22.25
N THR A 65 -11.75 28.19 21.40
CA THR A 65 -12.66 29.17 20.81
C THR A 65 -13.97 29.33 21.57
N THR A 66 -14.26 28.44 22.52
CA THR A 66 -15.52 28.44 23.28
C THR A 66 -15.34 28.87 24.73
N LEU A 67 -14.11 28.87 25.25
CA LEU A 67 -13.77 29.51 26.51
C LEU A 67 -13.41 30.97 26.25
N VAL A 68 -14.29 31.88 26.69
CA VAL A 68 -14.09 33.34 26.77
C VAL A 68 -13.69 33.70 28.18
#